data_AF-A0A427A9Y8-F1
#
_entry.id   AF-A0A427A9Y8-F1
#
_cell.length_a   1.000
_cell.length_b   1.000
_cell.length_c   1.000
_cell.angle_alpha   90.00
_cell.angle_beta   90.00
_cell.angle_gamma   90.00
#
_symmetry.space_group_name_H-M   'P 1'
#
loop_
_entity.id
_entity.type
_entity.pdbx_description
1 polymer ?
#
loop_
_entity_poly.entity_id
_entity_poly.type
_entity_poly.pdbx_seq_one_letter_code
_entity_poly.pdbx_strand_id
1 'polypeptide(L)'
;MNSDASLDCALFELSPRRSRCELFVSGNGKTEKIASGFFKPFVTHLKVAEAQVPRAGRSIKLEVDRSRNDGSWFNKGTLERFVRFVSTPEVLESANTYDAEMSQLEGARRIYSQVINALNCRRTYLFGI
;
A
#
# COMPACT_ATOMS: atom_id res chain seq x y z
N MET A 1 -18.40 1.42 16.04
CA MET A 1 -18.55 2.33 14.89
C MET A 1 -18.76 1.46 13.67
N ASN A 2 -19.65 1.87 12.78
CA ASN A 2 -19.88 1.17 11.50
C ASN A 2 -18.62 1.29 10.63
N SER A 3 -18.37 0.33 9.74
CA SER A 3 -17.20 0.38 8.85
C SER A 3 -17.23 1.59 7.91
N ASP A 4 -18.40 2.05 7.48
CA ASP A 4 -18.51 3.25 6.63
C ASP A 4 -18.44 4.57 7.41
N ALA A 5 -18.24 4.52 8.74
CA ALA A 5 -18.10 5.73 9.54
C ALA A 5 -16.81 6.47 9.17
N SER A 6 -16.94 7.72 8.74
CA SER A 6 -15.82 8.64 8.53
C SER A 6 -15.04 8.85 9.83
N LEU A 7 -13.73 8.98 9.70
CA LEU A 7 -12.82 9.14 10.83
C LEU A 7 -12.29 10.57 10.89
N ASP A 8 -12.11 11.05 12.12
CA ASP A 8 -11.41 12.30 12.41
C ASP A 8 -9.90 12.06 12.45
N CYS A 9 -9.47 10.95 13.05
CA CYS A 9 -8.07 10.55 13.05
C CYS A 9 -7.89 9.04 13.30
N ALA A 10 -6.68 8.55 13.01
CA ALA A 10 -6.19 7.26 13.49
C ALA A 10 -4.91 7.48 14.30
N LEU A 11 -4.74 6.74 15.39
CA LEU A 11 -3.64 6.89 16.34
C LEU A 11 -2.93 5.56 16.51
N PHE A 12 -1.64 5.54 16.19
CA PHE A 12 -0.74 4.47 16.60
C PHE A 12 -0.17 4.81 17.97
N GLU A 13 -0.41 3.97 18.96
CA GLU A 13 0.31 3.98 20.23
C GLU A 13 1.42 2.96 20.19
N LEU A 14 2.66 3.42 20.32
CA LEU A 14 3.85 2.61 20.20
C LEU A 14 4.26 2.03 21.57
N SER A 15 4.83 0.83 21.54
CA SER A 15 5.54 0.27 22.68
C SER A 15 6.81 1.09 22.96
N PRO A 16 7.39 1.00 24.18
CA PRO A 16 8.64 1.72 24.51
C PRO A 16 9.79 1.44 23.54
N ARG A 17 9.87 0.20 23.01
CA ARG A 17 10.86 -0.22 22.02
C ARG A 17 10.48 0.12 20.58
N ARG A 18 9.29 0.72 20.36
CA ARG A 18 8.74 1.11 19.05
C ARG A 18 8.64 -0.03 18.02
N SER A 19 8.67 -1.28 18.49
CA SER A 19 8.56 -2.47 17.64
C SER A 19 7.12 -2.95 17.49
N ARG A 20 6.25 -2.58 18.44
CA ARG A 20 4.84 -2.95 18.47
C ARG A 20 3.99 -1.71 18.60
N CYS A 21 2.76 -1.79 18.12
CA CYS A 21 1.79 -0.72 18.22
C CYS A 21 0.38 -1.24 18.53
N GLU A 22 -0.43 -0.37 19.09
CA GLU A 22 -1.88 -0.46 19.11
C GLU A 22 -2.44 0.61 18.18
N LEU A 23 -3.39 0.25 17.33
CA LEU A 23 -4.01 1.19 16.40
C LEU A 23 -5.45 1.47 16.85
N PHE A 24 -5.71 2.75 17.10
CA PHE A 24 -7.02 3.28 17.43
C PHE A 24 -7.54 4.13 16.27
N VAL A 25 -8.85 4.10 16.06
CA VAL A 25 -9.55 5.02 15.15
C VAL A 25 -10.51 5.86 15.95
N SER A 26 -10.63 7.13 15.60
CA SER A 26 -11.56 8.05 16.24
C SER A 26 -12.42 8.76 15.21
N GLY A 27 -13.73 8.84 15.46
CA GLY A 27 -14.69 9.53 14.62
C GLY A 27 -16.03 9.66 15.33
N ASN A 28 -16.75 10.76 15.08
CA ASN A 28 -18.05 11.07 15.73
C ASN A 28 -17.98 10.97 17.28
N GLY A 29 -16.87 11.42 17.87
CA GLY A 29 -16.65 11.39 19.32
C GLY A 29 -16.47 10.00 19.93
N LYS A 30 -16.34 8.94 19.11
CA LYS A 30 -16.05 7.58 19.56
C LYS A 30 -14.64 7.19 19.15
N THR A 31 -13.97 6.43 20.00
CA THR A 31 -12.64 5.88 19.72
C THR A 31 -12.65 4.38 19.93
N GLU A 32 -12.13 3.63 18.96
CA GLU A 32 -12.12 2.17 18.96
C GLU A 32 -10.74 1.64 18.57
N LYS A 33 -10.27 0.62 19.29
CA LYS A 33 -9.07 -0.13 18.89
C LYS A 33 -9.42 -1.08 17.76
N ILE A 34 -8.62 -1.07 16.69
CA ILE A 34 -8.85 -1.93 15.51
C ILE A 34 -7.70 -2.90 15.23
N ALA A 35 -6.50 -2.65 15.78
CA ALA A 35 -5.37 -3.56 15.61
C ALA A 35 -4.40 -3.50 16.79
N SER A 36 -3.65 -4.58 16.98
CA SER A 36 -2.46 -4.64 17.84
C SER A 36 -1.46 -5.60 17.21
N GLY A 37 -0.18 -5.22 17.15
CA GLY A 37 0.81 -6.06 16.48
C GLY A 37 2.16 -5.38 16.29
N PHE A 38 2.93 -5.90 15.33
CA PHE A 38 4.19 -5.29 14.94
C PHE A 38 3.95 -3.99 14.19
N PHE A 39 4.76 -2.98 14.48
CA PHE A 39 4.63 -1.68 13.83
C PHE A 39 5.34 -1.61 12.47
N LYS A 40 6.36 -2.45 12.26
CA LYS A 40 7.17 -2.47 11.03
C LYS A 40 6.35 -2.57 9.73
N PRO A 41 5.35 -3.47 9.60
CA PRO A 41 4.55 -3.57 8.37
C PRO A 41 3.80 -2.28 8.05
N PHE A 42 3.33 -1.55 9.06
CA PHE A 42 2.65 -0.27 8.86
C PHE A 42 3.60 0.80 8.34
N VAL A 43 4.78 0.95 8.94
CA VAL A 43 5.77 1.98 8.58
C VAL A 43 6.29 1.80 7.16
N THR A 44 6.48 0.56 6.71
CA THR A 44 6.92 0.26 5.33
C THR A 44 5.94 0.80 4.28
N HIS A 45 4.65 0.87 4.59
CA HIS A 45 3.60 1.27 3.64
C HIS A 45 2.97 2.64 3.93
N LEU A 46 3.23 3.24 5.09
CA LEU A 46 2.74 4.56 5.49
C LEU A 46 3.90 5.56 5.59
N LYS A 47 4.18 6.28 4.50
CA LYS A 47 5.21 7.35 4.45
C LYS A 47 5.05 8.39 5.56
N VAL A 48 3.80 8.72 5.92
CA VAL A 48 3.51 9.65 7.02
C VAL A 48 3.96 9.08 8.36
N ALA A 49 3.73 7.79 8.60
CA ALA A 49 4.20 7.12 9.80
C ALA A 49 5.73 7.04 9.83
N GLU A 50 6.36 6.69 8.70
CA GLU A 50 7.82 6.66 8.53
C GLU A 50 8.46 8.03 8.84
N ALA A 51 7.93 9.11 8.28
CA ALA A 51 8.44 10.46 8.52
C ALA A 51 8.25 10.93 9.97
N GLN A 52 7.20 10.44 10.64
CA GLN A 52 6.92 10.77 12.04
C GLN A 52 7.74 9.93 13.02
N VAL A 53 8.12 8.67 12.71
CA VAL A 53 8.87 7.77 13.63
C VAL A 53 10.09 8.43 14.33
N PRO A 54 10.95 9.20 13.65
CA PRO A 54 12.12 9.82 14.30
C PRO A 54 11.75 10.96 15.26
N ARG A 55 10.64 11.66 14.99
CA ARG A 55 10.21 12.86 15.72
C ARG A 55 9.10 12.58 16.73
N ALA A 56 8.34 11.51 16.50
CA ALA A 56 7.20 11.13 17.29
C ALA A 56 7.65 10.60 18.65
N GLY A 57 6.86 10.96 19.67
CA GLY A 57 6.98 10.41 21.01
C GLY A 57 6.51 8.97 21.05
N ARG A 58 5.58 8.66 21.95
CA ARG A 58 4.99 7.32 22.08
C ARG A 58 3.79 7.11 21.14
N SER A 59 3.36 8.13 20.39
CA SER A 59 2.22 8.03 19.50
C SER A 59 2.43 8.74 18.17
N ILE A 60 1.79 8.21 17.12
CA ILE A 60 1.79 8.76 15.76
C ILE A 60 0.33 8.94 15.35
N LYS A 61 -0.03 10.16 14.95
CA LYS A 61 -1.39 10.51 14.54
C LYS A 61 -1.45 10.62 13.02
N LEU A 62 -2.42 9.94 12.44
CA LEU A 62 -2.80 10.04 11.04
C LEU A 62 -4.10 10.83 10.93
N GLU A 63 -4.05 11.89 10.14
CA GLU A 63 -5.18 12.76 9.83
C GLU A 63 -5.18 13.05 8.34
N VAL A 64 -6.36 13.24 7.77
CA VAL A 64 -6.50 13.68 6.39
C VAL A 64 -6.53 15.19 6.36
N ASP A 65 -5.71 15.76 5.48
CA ASP A 65 -5.83 17.17 5.12
C ASP A 65 -7.14 17.39 4.35
N ARG A 66 -8.18 17.79 5.09
CA ARG A 66 -9.52 18.06 4.54
C ARG A 66 -9.55 19.27 3.61
N SER A 67 -8.50 20.07 3.53
CA SER A 67 -8.41 21.18 2.56
C SER A 67 -8.07 20.68 1.14
N ARG A 68 -7.44 19.51 1.03
CA ARG A 68 -6.94 18.94 -0.23
C ARG A 68 -7.73 17.74 -0.73
N ASN A 69 -8.58 17.15 0.10
CA ASN A 69 -9.28 15.92 -0.20
C ASN A 69 -10.66 15.91 0.45
N ASP A 70 -11.65 15.29 -0.18
CA ASP A 70 -13.02 15.22 0.32
C ASP A 70 -13.16 14.40 1.62
N GLY A 71 -12.09 13.68 2.01
CA GLY A 71 -12.00 12.87 3.23
C GLY A 71 -12.90 11.65 3.24
N SER A 72 -13.67 11.41 2.17
CA SER A 72 -14.70 10.36 2.10
C SER A 72 -14.11 8.95 2.16
N TRP A 73 -12.89 8.79 1.66
CA TRP A 73 -12.13 7.53 1.70
C TRP A 73 -11.61 7.17 3.10
N PHE A 74 -11.49 8.16 4.00
CA PHE A 74 -10.91 7.95 5.33
C PHE A 74 -11.99 7.55 6.34
N ASN A 75 -12.41 6.29 6.21
CA ASN A 75 -13.39 5.63 7.07
C ASN A 75 -12.80 4.38 7.72
N LYS A 76 -13.50 3.87 8.74
CA LYS A 76 -13.06 2.72 9.52
C LYS A 76 -12.79 1.48 8.66
N GLY A 77 -13.68 1.15 7.73
CA GLY A 77 -13.59 -0.03 6.88
C GLY A 77 -12.37 0.00 5.97
N THR A 78 -11.97 1.17 5.49
CA THR A 78 -10.74 1.34 4.72
C THR A 78 -9.50 1.08 5.58
N LEU A 79 -9.46 1.58 6.81
CA LEU A 79 -8.38 1.29 7.76
C LEU A 79 -8.34 -0.18 8.17
N GLU A 80 -9.48 -0.83 8.41
CA GLU A 80 -9.55 -2.26 8.70
C GLU A 80 -9.03 -3.12 7.54
N ARG A 81 -9.41 -2.78 6.29
CA ARG A 81 -8.88 -3.43 5.08
C ARG A 81 -7.37 -3.24 4.96
N PHE A 82 -6.88 -2.03 5.19
CA PHE A 82 -5.44 -1.74 5.18
C PHE A 82 -4.69 -2.54 6.25
N VAL A 83 -5.20 -2.58 7.49
CA VAL A 83 -4.63 -3.39 8.58
C VAL A 83 -4.52 -4.85 8.17
N ARG A 84 -5.61 -5.43 7.65
CA ARG A 84 -5.60 -6.82 7.17
C ARG A 84 -4.53 -7.02 6.10
N PHE A 85 -4.47 -6.11 5.11
CA PHE A 85 -3.50 -6.19 4.03
C PHE A 85 -2.05 -6.18 4.54
N VAL A 86 -1.66 -5.21 5.38
CA VAL A 86 -0.28 -5.13 5.88
C VAL A 86 0.07 -6.17 6.94
N SER A 87 -0.93 -6.78 7.57
CA SER A 87 -0.72 -7.83 8.59
C SER A 87 -0.64 -9.24 8.00
N THR A 88 -0.93 -9.40 6.70
CA THR A 88 -0.92 -10.69 6.01
C THR A 88 0.16 -10.66 4.92
N PRO A 89 1.45 -10.86 5.28
CA PRO A 89 2.57 -10.69 4.35
C PRO A 89 2.50 -11.62 3.14
N GLU A 90 1.80 -12.75 3.22
CA GLU A 90 1.63 -13.71 2.13
C GLU A 90 0.96 -13.08 0.91
N VAL A 91 0.00 -12.17 1.12
CA VAL A 91 -0.69 -11.45 0.02
C VAL A 91 0.26 -10.46 -0.63
N LEU A 92 1.10 -9.79 0.17
CA LEU A 92 2.08 -8.83 -0.33
C LEU A 92 3.21 -9.53 -1.11
N GLU A 93 3.71 -10.65 -0.61
CA GLU A 93 4.72 -11.48 -1.30
C GLU A 93 4.16 -12.06 -2.60
N SER A 94 2.91 -12.53 -2.60
CA SER A 94 2.24 -13.01 -3.82
C SER A 94 2.07 -11.88 -4.85
N ALA A 95 1.66 -10.68 -4.43
CA ALA A 95 1.52 -9.53 -5.32
C ALA A 95 2.85 -9.13 -5.98
N ASN A 96 3.95 -9.10 -5.21
CA ASN A 96 5.28 -8.84 -5.76
C ASN A 96 5.74 -9.92 -6.75
N THR A 97 5.40 -11.18 -6.46
CA THR A 97 5.70 -12.31 -7.35
C THR A 97 4.95 -12.16 -8.67
N TYR A 98 3.65 -11.87 -8.62
CA TYR A 98 2.84 -11.65 -9.82
C TYR A 98 3.32 -10.46 -10.65
N ASP A 99 3.75 -9.36 -10.00
CA ASP A 99 4.29 -8.19 -10.71
C ASP A 99 5.59 -8.55 -11.46
N ALA A 100 6.47 -9.33 -10.82
CA ALA A 100 7.69 -9.83 -11.44
C ALA A 100 7.40 -10.78 -12.63
N GLU A 101 6.47 -11.72 -12.45
CA GLU A 101 6.04 -12.63 -13.52
C GLU A 101 5.40 -11.87 -14.70
N MET A 102 4.57 -10.86 -14.42
CA MET A 102 3.98 -10.01 -15.45
C MET A 102 5.06 -9.25 -16.22
N SER A 103 6.03 -8.67 -15.52
CA SER A 103 7.17 -7.99 -16.15
C SER A 103 8.00 -8.94 -17.04
N GLN A 104 8.17 -10.20 -16.63
CA GLN A 104 8.85 -11.21 -17.45
C GLN A 104 8.08 -11.53 -18.73
N LEU A 105 6.76 -11.75 -18.63
CA LEU A 105 5.89 -12.01 -19.79
C LEU A 105 5.89 -10.83 -20.77
N GLU A 106 5.86 -9.59 -20.28
CA GLU A 106 5.99 -8.41 -21.14
C GLU A 106 7.35 -8.35 -21.83
N GLY A 107 8.43 -8.65 -21.12
CA GLY A 107 9.77 -8.72 -21.69
C GLY A 107 9.85 -9.74 -22.82
N ALA A 108 9.34 -10.95 -22.60
CA ALA A 108 9.25 -11.99 -23.62
C ALA A 108 8.43 -11.52 -24.82
N ARG A 109 7.25 -10.92 -24.60
CA ARG A 109 6.39 -10.38 -25.67
C ARG A 109 7.12 -9.35 -26.53
N ARG A 110 7.89 -8.45 -25.91
CA ARG A 110 8.70 -7.44 -26.63
C ARG A 110 9.76 -8.10 -27.51
N ILE A 111 10.48 -9.08 -26.97
CA ILE A 111 11.51 -9.82 -27.73
C ILE A 111 10.89 -10.54 -28.93
N TYR A 112 9.78 -11.28 -28.73
CA TYR A 112 9.10 -11.95 -29.84
C TYR A 112 8.63 -10.98 -30.91
N SER A 113 8.09 -9.83 -30.51
CA SER A 113 7.66 -8.78 -31.45
C SER A 113 8.84 -8.23 -32.26
N GLN A 114 9.99 -7.98 -31.62
CA GLN A 114 11.20 -7.52 -32.30
C GLN A 114 11.74 -8.55 -33.28
N VAL A 115 11.78 -9.82 -32.90
CA VAL A 115 12.25 -10.92 -33.77
C VAL A 115 11.34 -11.07 -34.98
N ILE A 116 10.02 -11.06 -34.80
CA ILE A 116 9.06 -11.12 -35.91
C ILE A 116 9.24 -9.91 -36.84
N ASN A 117 9.39 -8.70 -36.28
CA ASN A 117 9.63 -7.50 -37.08
C ASN A 117 10.96 -7.59 -37.85
N ALA A 118 12.04 -8.08 -37.23
CA ALA A 118 13.33 -8.26 -37.89
C ALA A 118 13.28 -9.32 -39.00
N LEU A 119 12.57 -10.42 -38.78
CA LEU A 119 12.33 -11.46 -39.79
C LEU A 119 11.51 -10.93 -40.95
N ASN A 120 10.44 -10.18 -40.68
CA ASN A 120 9.62 -9.54 -41.71
C ASN A 120 10.46 -8.53 -42.51
N CYS A 121 11.27 -7.71 -41.84
CA CYS A 121 12.16 -6.74 -42.49
C CYS A 121 13.18 -7.44 -43.40
N ARG A 122 13.83 -8.51 -42.92
CA ARG A 122 14.72 -9.33 -43.76
C ARG A 122 14.00 -9.96 -44.96
N ARG A 123 12.75 -10.39 -44.77
CA ARG A 123 11.93 -10.95 -45.85
C ARG A 123 11.60 -9.91 -46.91
N THR A 124 11.34 -8.66 -46.53
CA THR A 124 11.19 -7.54 -47.47
C THR A 124 12.48 -7.26 -48.24
N TYR A 125 13.64 -7.25 -47.58
CA TYR A 125 14.93 -7.00 -48.25
C TYR A 125 15.40 -8.14 -49.16
N LEU A 126 15.09 -9.41 -48.84
CA LEU A 126 15.47 -10.56 -49.68
C LEU A 126 14.53 -10.79 -50.87
N PHE A 127 13.28 -10.34 -50.81
CA PHE A 127 12.28 -10.54 -51.86
C PHE A 127 11.87 -9.28 -52.62
N GLY A 128 12.46 -8.12 -52.32
CA GLY A 128 12.43 -6.92 -53.18
C GLY A 128 11.05 -6.51 -53.67
N ILE A 129 10.08 -6.37 -52.75
CA ILE A 129 8.83 -5.63 -52.98
C ILE A 129 8.88 -4.38 -52.10
#